data_AF-A0A317MV47-F1
#
_entry.id   AF-A0A317MV47-F1
#
_cell.length_a   1.000
_cell.length_b   1.000
_cell.length_c   1.000
_cell.angle_alpha   90.00
_cell.angle_beta   90.00
_cell.angle_gamma   90.00
#
_symmetry.space_group_name_H-M   'P 1'
#
loop_
_entity.id
_entity.type
_entity.pdbx_description
1 polymer ?
#
loop_
_entity_poly.entity_id
_entity_poly.type
_entity_poly.pdbx_seq_one_letter_code
_entity_poly.pdbx_strand_id
1 'polypeptide(L)'
;GQVFVESGATLDLVATNAIAASSEVNIASGATLQGRGSQTLQHLQGSGTLLLGYTDDLGTFHSGALNFNAATDSIFDGTLAGAGSTLDKYGTGQLRLNGDASAMTGLATVHAGRLSINGTYGGGASVLSGGMLGGTGTVLGGVNVASGGWLDPGNSIGTITVGSLTLQPGSTLRIEADDAGHADQVISLGDVSIAGATLLLVPTSGTFSAGSTYSILTASGTVSGEFATVSSSLPLLGLTTTYRADSVSLAPGESPTTPATVVEVTIPTPNHNAEISAVDPVAGGPGSLLQQMTVADADAGIWSDPQDIGFGNGQAALGLGFGQFNVDGYRQRWQTLPLQYSWKLDNGTVAILDAPIVNISTDGHGHSLRNRSFSPGGGLRIPINDDWQIKPIVRWGTVVDDDYNHIGSLASGTLTSHYKTQLNNDWQFGMDNMVGVYRSVGGNVHGLDASYDLNETVLRNSVRLGGPLDSTPLGSGARWMAWVTDTRYFGDNLAVSNIQDLGVAVSTRVRSGSGFDQVLHAGLTVQRSDSGGNAIQFNVGYRF
;
A
#
# COMPACT_ATOMS: atom_id res chain seq x y z
N GLY A 1 2.00 -31.15 -3.80
CA GLY A 1 1.50 -32.09 -4.82
C GLY A 1 0.12 -31.64 -5.25
N GLN A 2 -0.50 -32.30 -6.23
CA GLN A 2 -1.85 -31.96 -6.67
C GLN A 2 -2.77 -33.17 -6.51
N VAL A 3 -4.01 -32.94 -6.10
CA VAL A 3 -5.08 -33.92 -6.00
C VAL A 3 -6.24 -33.43 -6.85
N PHE A 4 -6.48 -34.12 -7.97
CA PHE A 4 -7.62 -33.87 -8.86
C PHE A 4 -8.62 -35.01 -8.69
N VAL A 5 -9.85 -34.68 -8.29
CA VAL A 5 -10.97 -35.62 -8.30
C VAL A 5 -11.80 -35.33 -9.54
N GLU A 6 -11.65 -36.19 -10.55
CA GLU A 6 -12.25 -36.00 -11.87
C GLU A 6 -13.76 -36.25 -11.86
N SER A 7 -14.46 -35.70 -12.87
CA SER A 7 -15.92 -35.78 -12.98
C SER A 7 -16.43 -37.23 -12.90
N GLY A 8 -17.46 -37.45 -12.07
CA GLY A 8 -18.04 -38.78 -11.82
C GLY A 8 -17.21 -39.68 -10.88
N ALA A 9 -16.01 -39.25 -10.45
CA ALA A 9 -15.21 -39.98 -9.48
C ALA A 9 -15.61 -39.65 -8.04
N THR A 10 -15.37 -40.61 -7.15
CA THR A 10 -15.39 -40.40 -5.70
C THR A 10 -14.04 -40.78 -5.12
N LEU A 11 -13.42 -39.87 -4.37
CA LEU A 11 -12.21 -40.15 -3.59
C LEU A 11 -12.57 -40.16 -2.10
N ASP A 12 -12.37 -41.30 -1.43
CA ASP A 12 -12.64 -41.45 0.01
C ASP A 12 -11.35 -41.39 0.83
N LEU A 13 -11.26 -40.37 1.69
CA LEU A 13 -10.17 -40.11 2.62
C LEU A 13 -10.54 -40.64 4.01
N VAL A 14 -10.10 -41.86 4.29
CA VAL A 14 -10.45 -42.56 5.54
C VAL A 14 -9.72 -41.96 6.76
N ALA A 15 -8.49 -41.48 6.58
CA ALA A 15 -7.67 -40.97 7.68
C ALA A 15 -7.80 -39.44 7.86
N THR A 16 -7.53 -38.96 9.08
CA THR A 16 -7.32 -37.53 9.34
C THR A 16 -6.07 -37.05 8.59
N ASN A 17 -6.14 -35.91 7.91
CA ASN A 17 -5.06 -35.35 7.10
C ASN A 17 -4.49 -36.36 6.08
N ALA A 18 -5.38 -37.12 5.42
CA ALA A 18 -4.99 -38.09 4.41
C ALA A 18 -4.35 -37.44 3.18
N ILE A 19 -4.71 -36.17 2.91
CA ILE A 19 -4.03 -35.33 1.94
C ILE A 19 -3.04 -34.42 2.69
N ALA A 20 -1.81 -34.33 2.20
CA ALA A 20 -0.84 -33.39 2.74
C ALA A 20 -1.38 -31.96 2.57
N ALA A 21 -1.35 -31.16 3.65
CA ALA A 21 -2.01 -29.86 3.67
C ALA A 21 -1.62 -28.92 2.52
N SER A 22 -0.35 -28.94 2.12
CA SER A 22 0.19 -28.14 1.01
C SER A 22 -0.20 -28.64 -0.39
N SER A 23 -1.13 -29.57 -0.50
CA SER A 23 -1.57 -30.09 -1.79
C SER A 23 -2.66 -29.22 -2.38
N GLU A 24 -2.57 -28.99 -3.68
CA GLU A 24 -3.64 -28.35 -4.43
C GLU A 24 -4.79 -29.33 -4.60
N VAL A 25 -5.94 -29.08 -3.96
CA VAL A 25 -7.13 -29.94 -4.09
C VAL A 25 -8.11 -29.29 -5.06
N ASN A 26 -8.40 -29.99 -6.16
CA ASN A 26 -9.42 -29.61 -7.15
C ASN A 26 -10.47 -30.73 -7.26
N ILE A 27 -11.72 -30.37 -7.01
CA ILE A 27 -12.86 -31.29 -7.10
C ILE A 27 -13.70 -30.87 -8.31
N ALA A 28 -13.63 -31.65 -9.39
CA ALA A 28 -14.35 -31.34 -10.62
C ALA A 28 -15.88 -31.44 -10.43
N SER A 29 -16.63 -30.77 -11.30
CA SER A 29 -18.09 -30.86 -11.32
C SER A 29 -18.57 -32.31 -11.42
N GLY A 30 -19.54 -32.69 -10.58
CA GLY A 30 -20.05 -34.06 -10.48
C GLY A 30 -19.11 -35.06 -9.79
N ALA A 31 -17.96 -34.62 -9.28
CA ALA A 31 -17.05 -35.44 -8.47
C ALA A 31 -17.34 -35.26 -6.96
N THR A 32 -16.90 -36.23 -6.15
CA THR A 32 -17.01 -36.17 -4.68
C THR A 32 -15.66 -36.46 -4.02
N LEU A 33 -15.20 -35.56 -3.15
CA LEU A 33 -14.16 -35.83 -2.17
C LEU A 33 -14.81 -36.06 -0.81
N GLN A 34 -14.72 -37.29 -0.30
CA GLN A 34 -15.22 -37.66 1.01
C GLN A 34 -14.09 -37.59 2.04
N GLY A 35 -14.15 -36.65 2.97
CA GLY A 35 -13.28 -36.58 4.15
C GLY A 35 -13.94 -37.25 5.34
N ARG A 36 -13.70 -38.56 5.56
CA ARG A 36 -14.20 -39.26 6.76
C ARG A 36 -13.52 -38.75 8.02
N GLY A 37 -12.21 -38.58 7.96
CA GLY A 37 -11.43 -37.87 8.98
C GLY A 37 -11.36 -36.37 8.71
N SER A 38 -11.03 -35.59 9.74
CA SER A 38 -10.78 -34.15 9.60
C SER A 38 -9.61 -33.88 8.64
N GLN A 39 -9.75 -32.89 7.77
CA GLN A 39 -8.73 -32.54 6.77
C GLN A 39 -8.18 -31.15 7.01
N THR A 40 -6.87 -31.01 6.85
CA THR A 40 -6.19 -29.72 6.81
C THR A 40 -5.78 -29.44 5.38
N LEU A 41 -6.26 -28.34 4.80
CA LEU A 41 -5.98 -27.97 3.41
C LEU A 41 -5.45 -26.53 3.34
N GLN A 42 -4.50 -26.29 2.43
CA GLN A 42 -4.01 -24.95 2.10
C GLN A 42 -4.57 -24.47 0.76
N HIS A 43 -5.26 -25.33 0.02
CA HIS A 43 -5.83 -24.98 -1.27
C HIS A 43 -7.03 -25.87 -1.58
N LEU A 44 -8.16 -25.25 -1.90
CA LEU A 44 -9.40 -25.94 -2.23
C LEU A 44 -10.10 -25.19 -3.37
N GLN A 45 -10.34 -25.88 -4.48
CA GLN A 45 -11.01 -25.32 -5.64
C GLN A 45 -11.91 -26.34 -6.35
N GLY A 46 -12.68 -25.83 -7.31
CA GLY A 46 -13.58 -26.62 -8.14
C GLY A 46 -15.04 -26.51 -7.72
N SER A 47 -15.89 -27.27 -8.38
CA SER A 47 -17.36 -27.20 -8.30
C SER A 47 -18.04 -28.52 -7.94
N GLY A 48 -17.27 -29.55 -7.57
CA GLY A 48 -17.79 -30.82 -7.06
C GLY A 48 -18.20 -30.77 -5.59
N THR A 49 -18.36 -31.93 -4.96
CA THR A 49 -18.78 -32.03 -3.56
C THR A 49 -17.60 -32.35 -2.65
N LEU A 50 -17.40 -31.57 -1.59
CA LEU A 50 -16.60 -31.95 -0.43
C LEU A 50 -17.55 -32.39 0.70
N LEU A 51 -17.54 -33.68 1.04
CA LEU A 51 -18.35 -34.25 2.11
C LEU A 51 -17.47 -34.52 3.32
N LEU A 52 -17.81 -33.92 4.47
CA LEU A 52 -17.09 -34.03 5.74
C LEU A 52 -17.88 -34.87 6.73
N GLY A 53 -17.20 -35.84 7.34
CA GLY A 53 -17.82 -36.80 8.23
C GLY A 53 -18.49 -37.95 7.47
N TYR A 54 -18.88 -39.00 8.17
CA TYR A 54 -19.40 -40.23 7.56
C TYR A 54 -20.31 -41.00 8.50
N THR A 55 -21.19 -41.81 7.92
CA THR A 55 -21.97 -42.80 8.68
C THR A 55 -21.19 -44.11 8.73
N ASP A 56 -20.95 -44.63 9.93
CA ASP A 56 -20.33 -45.94 10.10
C ASP A 56 -21.29 -47.09 9.80
N ASP A 57 -20.78 -48.33 9.82
CA ASP A 57 -21.58 -49.53 9.55
C ASP A 57 -22.69 -49.77 10.59
N LEU A 58 -22.64 -49.07 11.73
CA LEU A 58 -23.65 -49.11 12.79
C LEU A 58 -24.72 -48.02 12.62
N GLY A 59 -24.65 -47.21 11.56
CA GLY A 59 -25.61 -46.13 11.29
C GLY A 59 -25.34 -44.85 12.09
N THR A 60 -24.21 -44.74 12.78
CA THR A 60 -23.86 -43.53 13.55
C THR A 60 -23.13 -42.55 12.64
N PHE A 61 -23.60 -41.30 12.59
CA PHE A 61 -22.90 -40.23 11.88
C PHE A 61 -21.76 -39.66 12.72
N HIS A 62 -20.56 -39.63 12.16
CA HIS A 62 -19.34 -39.05 12.73
C HIS A 62 -19.03 -37.76 11.99
N SER A 63 -19.08 -36.62 12.67
CA SER A 63 -18.73 -35.33 12.10
C SER A 63 -17.22 -35.20 11.87
N GLY A 64 -16.84 -34.48 10.82
CA GLY A 64 -15.45 -34.12 10.52
C GLY A 64 -15.17 -32.64 10.74
N ALA A 65 -13.95 -32.22 10.43
CA ALA A 65 -13.58 -30.80 10.37
C ALA A 65 -12.80 -30.50 9.10
N LEU A 66 -13.03 -29.33 8.52
CA LEU A 66 -12.16 -28.72 7.52
C LEU A 66 -11.32 -27.63 8.19
N ASN A 67 -10.02 -27.86 8.34
CA ASN A 67 -9.06 -26.87 8.78
C ASN A 67 -8.42 -26.24 7.54
N PHE A 68 -8.84 -25.03 7.18
CA PHE A 68 -8.29 -24.34 6.03
C PHE A 68 -7.19 -23.38 6.47
N ASN A 69 -5.93 -23.59 6.07
CA ASN A 69 -4.78 -22.80 6.54
C ASN A 69 -3.90 -22.34 5.38
N ALA A 70 -4.38 -21.36 4.62
CA ALA A 70 -3.69 -20.85 3.44
C ALA A 70 -3.20 -19.40 3.62
N ALA A 71 -2.02 -19.10 3.11
CA ALA A 71 -1.54 -17.72 2.97
C ALA A 71 -2.10 -17.03 1.71
N THR A 72 -2.53 -17.82 0.73
CA THR A 72 -3.11 -17.37 -0.55
C THR A 72 -4.61 -17.66 -0.60
N ASP A 73 -5.30 -17.01 -1.53
CA ASP A 73 -6.74 -17.17 -1.69
C ASP A 73 -7.13 -18.51 -2.32
N SER A 74 -8.36 -18.95 -2.03
CA SER A 74 -9.00 -20.12 -2.63
C SER A 74 -10.47 -19.85 -2.87
N ILE A 75 -10.99 -20.40 -3.97
CA ILE A 75 -12.37 -20.26 -4.40
C ILE A 75 -12.95 -21.65 -4.58
N PHE A 76 -13.98 -21.97 -3.80
CA PHE A 76 -14.71 -23.22 -3.92
C PHE A 76 -16.14 -22.93 -4.35
N ASP A 77 -16.45 -23.28 -5.60
CA ASP A 77 -17.78 -23.15 -6.22
C ASP A 77 -18.67 -24.36 -5.94
N GLY A 78 -18.12 -25.38 -5.30
CA GLY A 78 -18.77 -26.66 -5.06
C GLY A 78 -19.65 -26.72 -3.82
N THR A 79 -20.24 -27.89 -3.60
CA THR A 79 -21.05 -28.17 -2.40
C THR A 79 -20.14 -28.59 -1.26
N LEU A 80 -20.26 -27.95 -0.10
CA LEU A 80 -19.62 -28.37 1.15
C LEU A 80 -20.69 -28.95 2.08
N ALA A 81 -20.60 -30.22 2.44
CA ALA A 81 -21.62 -30.88 3.24
C ALA A 81 -21.01 -31.60 4.44
N GLY A 82 -21.73 -31.65 5.56
CA GLY A 82 -21.28 -32.35 6.76
C GLY A 82 -22.08 -31.94 7.99
N ALA A 83 -23.06 -32.75 8.38
CA ALA A 83 -23.90 -32.46 9.54
C ALA A 83 -23.06 -32.39 10.82
N GLY A 84 -23.11 -31.27 11.55
CA GLY A 84 -22.29 -31.04 12.74
C GLY A 84 -20.78 -30.91 12.49
N SER A 85 -20.33 -31.04 11.23
CA SER A 85 -18.93 -30.86 10.86
C SER A 85 -18.54 -29.39 10.94
N THR A 86 -17.31 -29.10 11.40
CA THR A 86 -16.83 -27.72 11.59
C THR A 86 -15.97 -27.23 10.43
N LEU A 87 -15.85 -25.91 10.32
CA LEU A 87 -14.93 -25.23 9.42
C LEU A 87 -14.04 -24.29 10.24
N ASP A 88 -12.76 -24.56 10.30
CA ASP A 88 -11.79 -23.72 11.00
C ASP A 88 -10.89 -23.02 9.97
N LYS A 89 -11.08 -21.71 9.82
CA LYS A 89 -10.36 -20.86 8.86
C LYS A 89 -9.16 -20.19 9.53
N TYR A 90 -7.98 -20.67 9.21
CA TYR A 90 -6.67 -20.14 9.55
C TYR A 90 -5.99 -19.52 8.31
N GLY A 91 -4.77 -19.02 8.49
CA GLY A 91 -3.96 -18.46 7.41
C GLY A 91 -4.48 -17.10 6.93
N THR A 92 -3.60 -16.31 6.32
CA THR A 92 -3.89 -14.92 5.93
C THR A 92 -4.76 -14.78 4.69
N GLY A 93 -4.81 -15.79 3.82
CA GLY A 93 -5.56 -15.75 2.56
C GLY A 93 -7.07 -15.85 2.76
N GLN A 94 -7.83 -15.65 1.70
CA GLN A 94 -9.28 -15.80 1.67
C GLN A 94 -9.69 -17.25 1.33
N LEU A 95 -10.70 -17.77 2.03
CA LEU A 95 -11.51 -18.89 1.55
C LEU A 95 -12.87 -18.36 1.12
N ARG A 96 -13.18 -18.44 -0.18
CA ARG A 96 -14.47 -18.03 -0.74
C ARG A 96 -15.32 -19.25 -1.05
N LEU A 97 -16.47 -19.36 -0.38
CA LEU A 97 -17.47 -20.41 -0.56
C LEU A 97 -18.62 -19.85 -1.39
N ASN A 98 -18.61 -20.20 -2.67
CA ASN A 98 -19.62 -19.77 -3.64
C ASN A 98 -20.80 -20.74 -3.75
N GLY A 99 -20.55 -22.04 -3.55
CA GLY A 99 -21.58 -23.07 -3.64
C GLY A 99 -22.38 -23.27 -2.35
N ASP A 100 -23.24 -24.29 -2.35
CA ASP A 100 -24.09 -24.61 -1.20
C ASP A 100 -23.29 -25.26 -0.07
N ALA A 101 -23.46 -24.74 1.14
CA ALA A 101 -22.98 -25.32 2.39
C ALA A 101 -24.09 -25.41 3.45
N SER A 102 -25.37 -25.45 3.03
CA SER A 102 -26.52 -25.55 3.92
C SER A 102 -26.49 -26.80 4.82
N ALA A 103 -25.82 -27.86 4.37
CA ALA A 103 -25.64 -29.10 5.12
C ALA A 103 -24.49 -29.05 6.15
N MET A 104 -23.69 -27.98 6.19
CA MET A 104 -22.67 -27.75 7.22
C MET A 104 -23.33 -27.12 8.44
N THR A 105 -23.81 -27.92 9.39
CA THR A 105 -24.52 -27.40 10.58
C THR A 105 -23.62 -27.16 11.79
N GLY A 106 -22.33 -27.51 11.71
CA GLY A 106 -21.33 -27.17 12.72
C GLY A 106 -20.90 -25.70 12.64
N LEU A 107 -20.15 -25.24 13.64
CA LEU A 107 -19.66 -23.87 13.72
C LEU A 107 -18.53 -23.63 12.71
N ALA A 108 -18.58 -22.50 12.01
CA ALA A 108 -17.43 -21.95 11.32
C ALA A 108 -16.62 -21.04 12.27
N THR A 109 -15.35 -21.35 12.52
CA THR A 109 -14.45 -20.50 13.32
C THR A 109 -13.46 -19.80 12.41
N VAL A 110 -13.45 -18.46 12.40
CA VAL A 110 -12.50 -17.67 11.62
C VAL A 110 -11.39 -17.18 12.56
N HIS A 111 -10.24 -17.86 12.53
CA HIS A 111 -9.06 -17.53 13.31
C HIS A 111 -8.22 -16.43 12.68
N ALA A 112 -8.11 -16.43 11.34
CA ALA A 112 -7.31 -15.47 10.59
C ALA A 112 -7.77 -15.36 9.11
N GLY A 113 -7.42 -14.22 8.48
CA GLY A 113 -7.75 -13.95 7.08
C GLY A 113 -9.26 -13.83 6.88
N ARG A 114 -9.74 -14.07 5.65
CA ARG A 114 -11.16 -13.90 5.28
C ARG A 114 -11.85 -15.22 4.98
N LEU A 115 -13.03 -15.43 5.56
CA LEU A 115 -14.03 -16.40 5.10
C LEU A 115 -15.15 -15.62 4.40
N SER A 116 -15.25 -15.78 3.08
CA SER A 116 -16.32 -15.17 2.28
C SER A 116 -17.39 -16.22 1.96
N ILE A 117 -18.61 -16.02 2.44
CA ILE A 117 -19.75 -16.90 2.21
C ILE A 117 -20.68 -16.20 1.21
N ASN A 118 -20.76 -16.71 -0.01
CA ASN A 118 -21.65 -16.21 -1.06
C ASN A 118 -22.84 -17.16 -1.32
N GLY A 119 -22.72 -18.43 -0.92
CA GLY A 119 -23.83 -19.39 -0.89
C GLY A 119 -24.57 -19.38 0.46
N THR A 120 -25.06 -20.54 0.90
CA THR A 120 -25.65 -20.72 2.24
C THR A 120 -24.73 -21.55 3.11
N TYR A 121 -24.51 -21.19 4.37
CA TYR A 121 -23.84 -21.99 5.38
C TYR A 121 -24.84 -22.36 6.47
N GLY A 122 -24.97 -23.66 6.76
CA GLY A 122 -26.02 -24.19 7.64
C GLY A 122 -25.86 -23.83 9.12
N GLY A 123 -24.62 -23.71 9.59
CA GLY A 123 -24.28 -23.45 10.98
C GLY A 123 -24.14 -21.96 11.30
N GLY A 124 -23.64 -21.68 12.50
CA GLY A 124 -23.24 -20.32 12.91
C GLY A 124 -21.78 -20.02 12.59
N ALA A 125 -21.33 -18.82 12.92
CA ALA A 125 -19.92 -18.43 12.80
C ALA A 125 -19.39 -17.74 14.06
N SER A 126 -18.13 -18.03 14.40
CA SER A 126 -17.37 -17.31 15.42
C SER A 126 -16.15 -16.66 14.76
N VAL A 127 -16.12 -15.33 14.76
CA VAL A 127 -15.02 -14.55 14.18
C VAL A 127 -14.10 -14.10 15.30
N LEU A 128 -12.87 -14.61 15.31
CA LEU A 128 -11.88 -14.31 16.35
C LEU A 128 -10.99 -13.13 15.93
N SER A 129 -10.11 -12.71 16.85
CA SER A 129 -9.14 -11.64 16.58
C SER A 129 -8.28 -11.96 15.35
N GLY A 130 -8.24 -11.04 14.38
CA GLY A 130 -7.50 -11.22 13.11
C GLY A 130 -8.27 -11.99 12.03
N GLY A 131 -9.48 -12.48 12.34
CA GLY A 131 -10.39 -13.09 11.38
C GLY A 131 -11.42 -12.10 10.83
N MET A 132 -11.86 -12.37 9.61
CA MET A 132 -12.89 -11.61 8.90
C MET A 132 -13.94 -12.54 8.29
N LEU A 133 -15.22 -12.29 8.56
CA LEU A 133 -16.34 -12.92 7.87
C LEU A 133 -16.95 -11.92 6.88
N GLY A 134 -17.19 -12.35 5.64
CA GLY A 134 -17.83 -11.52 4.64
C GLY A 134 -18.58 -12.31 3.56
N GLY A 135 -18.86 -11.66 2.44
CA GLY A 135 -19.59 -12.25 1.31
C GLY A 135 -21.06 -11.83 1.24
N THR A 136 -21.76 -12.28 0.20
CA THR A 136 -23.15 -11.89 -0.12
C THR A 136 -24.19 -12.96 0.24
N GLY A 137 -23.78 -14.00 0.97
CA GLY A 137 -24.55 -15.20 1.21
C GLY A 137 -25.35 -15.19 2.51
N THR A 138 -25.75 -16.39 2.94
CA THR A 138 -26.52 -16.61 4.18
C THR A 138 -25.77 -17.52 5.15
N VAL A 139 -25.70 -17.12 6.41
CA VAL A 139 -25.27 -17.95 7.54
C VAL A 139 -26.50 -18.22 8.40
N LEU A 140 -27.04 -19.45 8.40
CA LEU A 140 -28.33 -19.73 9.04
C LEU A 140 -28.26 -19.66 10.58
N GLY A 141 -27.10 -19.97 11.16
CA GLY A 141 -26.88 -19.88 12.61
C GLY A 141 -26.45 -18.50 13.09
N GLY A 142 -26.29 -18.37 14.41
CA GLY A 142 -25.81 -17.14 15.04
C GLY A 142 -24.36 -16.82 14.66
N VAL A 143 -24.08 -15.53 14.47
CA VAL A 143 -22.73 -14.99 14.22
C VAL A 143 -22.27 -14.20 15.44
N ASN A 144 -21.14 -14.60 16.02
CA ASN A 144 -20.47 -13.87 17.10
C ASN A 144 -19.13 -13.33 16.62
N VAL A 145 -18.98 -12.00 16.63
CA VAL A 145 -17.74 -11.32 16.26
C VAL A 145 -17.03 -10.89 17.55
N ALA A 146 -15.94 -11.57 17.87
CA ALA A 146 -15.15 -11.30 19.06
C ALA A 146 -14.28 -10.05 18.91
N SER A 147 -13.66 -9.62 20.01
CA SER A 147 -12.69 -8.51 20.00
C SER A 147 -11.58 -8.75 18.98
N GLY A 148 -11.27 -7.74 18.17
CA GLY A 148 -10.30 -7.82 17.06
C GLY A 148 -10.79 -8.56 15.81
N GLY A 149 -12.03 -9.08 15.80
CA GLY A 149 -12.67 -9.72 14.66
C GLY A 149 -13.47 -8.74 13.80
N TRP A 150 -13.66 -9.08 12.53
CA TRP A 150 -14.31 -8.23 11.53
C TRP A 150 -15.52 -8.92 10.89
N LEU A 151 -16.64 -8.21 10.81
CA LEU A 151 -17.74 -8.52 9.89
C LEU A 151 -17.71 -7.52 8.74
N ASP A 152 -17.58 -8.02 7.52
CA ASP A 152 -17.36 -7.26 6.29
C ASP A 152 -18.33 -7.75 5.19
N PRO A 153 -19.60 -7.34 5.24
CA PRO A 153 -20.62 -7.82 4.32
C PRO A 153 -20.28 -7.53 2.86
N GLY A 154 -20.81 -8.37 1.97
CA GLY A 154 -20.68 -8.15 0.54
C GLY A 154 -19.34 -8.59 -0.06
N ASN A 155 -19.23 -8.32 -1.36
CA ASN A 155 -17.99 -8.27 -2.11
C ASN A 155 -17.83 -6.87 -2.72
N SER A 156 -18.27 -5.83 -1.97
CA SER A 156 -18.33 -4.41 -2.33
C SER A 156 -19.23 -4.06 -3.54
N ILE A 157 -20.44 -3.50 -3.41
CA ILE A 157 -21.36 -3.39 -2.25
C ILE A 157 -22.28 -4.63 -2.23
N GLY A 158 -22.64 -5.16 -1.06
CA GLY A 158 -23.57 -6.29 -0.95
C GLY A 158 -24.16 -6.58 0.43
N THR A 159 -25.04 -7.58 0.47
CA THR A 159 -25.78 -7.96 1.68
C THR A 159 -25.38 -9.34 2.16
N ILE A 160 -25.11 -9.48 3.46
CA ILE A 160 -25.00 -10.79 4.12
C ILE A 160 -26.22 -11.02 5.00
N THR A 161 -26.77 -12.23 4.97
CA THR A 161 -27.84 -12.66 5.88
C THR A 161 -27.27 -13.56 6.97
N VAL A 162 -27.65 -13.34 8.23
CA VAL A 162 -27.19 -14.13 9.38
C VAL A 162 -28.38 -14.55 10.25
N GLY A 163 -28.24 -15.60 11.06
CA GLY A 163 -29.24 -16.00 12.06
C GLY A 163 -29.44 -14.90 13.10
N SER A 164 -28.76 -14.98 14.24
CA SER A 164 -28.58 -13.85 15.16
C SER A 164 -27.21 -13.19 14.95
N LEU A 165 -27.03 -11.95 15.40
CA LEU A 165 -25.73 -11.28 15.38
C LEU A 165 -25.34 -10.79 16.78
N THR A 166 -24.09 -11.03 17.16
CA THR A 166 -23.47 -10.43 18.34
C THR A 166 -22.15 -9.80 17.96
N LEU A 167 -22.04 -8.49 18.14
CA LEU A 167 -20.81 -7.71 17.97
C LEU A 167 -20.24 -7.38 19.36
N GLN A 168 -19.15 -8.06 19.74
CA GLN A 168 -18.51 -7.89 21.05
C GLN A 168 -17.71 -6.58 21.13
N PRO A 169 -17.38 -6.09 22.34
CA PRO A 169 -16.51 -4.93 22.50
C PRO A 169 -15.18 -5.11 21.75
N GLY A 170 -14.77 -4.09 20.97
CA GLY A 170 -13.55 -4.10 20.18
C GLY A 170 -13.60 -4.96 18.91
N SER A 171 -14.78 -5.48 18.53
CA SER A 171 -15.04 -5.99 17.18
C SER A 171 -15.35 -4.85 16.20
N THR A 172 -15.27 -5.13 14.88
CA THR A 172 -15.58 -4.14 13.84
C THR A 172 -16.66 -4.66 12.88
N LEU A 173 -17.69 -3.85 12.62
CA LEU A 173 -18.54 -3.96 11.43
C LEU A 173 -18.01 -2.96 10.39
N ARG A 174 -17.52 -3.46 9.26
CA ARG A 174 -17.13 -2.65 8.10
C ARG A 174 -18.33 -2.59 7.15
N ILE A 175 -18.65 -1.39 6.67
CA ILE A 175 -19.73 -1.14 5.71
C ILE A 175 -19.15 -0.35 4.56
N GLU A 176 -19.29 -0.88 3.36
CA GLU A 176 -19.02 -0.16 2.12
C GLU A 176 -20.26 0.59 1.66
N ALA A 177 -20.12 1.79 1.11
CA ALA A 177 -21.25 2.55 0.59
C ALA A 177 -20.85 3.47 -0.56
N ASP A 178 -21.84 3.84 -1.39
CA ASP A 178 -21.68 4.78 -2.50
C ASP A 178 -22.58 6.03 -2.34
N ASP A 179 -22.42 7.00 -3.24
CA ASP A 179 -23.21 8.23 -3.27
C ASP A 179 -24.60 8.09 -3.89
N ALA A 180 -24.88 6.94 -4.51
CA ALA A 180 -26.20 6.60 -5.04
C ALA A 180 -27.15 6.09 -3.94
N GLY A 181 -26.67 5.95 -2.70
CA GLY A 181 -27.46 5.50 -1.56
C GLY A 181 -27.39 3.99 -1.33
N HIS A 182 -26.52 3.27 -2.06
CA HIS A 182 -26.26 1.87 -1.78
C HIS A 182 -25.25 1.75 -0.64
N ALA A 183 -25.47 0.76 0.22
CA ALA A 183 -24.53 0.39 1.26
C ALA A 183 -24.57 -1.12 1.46
N ASP A 184 -23.48 -1.63 2.01
CA ASP A 184 -23.45 -2.96 2.57
C ASP A 184 -24.52 -3.07 3.64
N GLN A 185 -25.12 -4.25 3.72
CA GLN A 185 -26.17 -4.51 4.68
C GLN A 185 -25.95 -5.84 5.38
N VAL A 186 -26.21 -5.86 6.69
CA VAL A 186 -26.44 -7.08 7.45
C VAL A 186 -27.93 -7.27 7.67
N ILE A 187 -28.46 -8.40 7.22
CA ILE A 187 -29.82 -8.83 7.56
C ILE A 187 -29.73 -9.94 8.61
N SER A 188 -30.20 -9.69 9.83
CA SER A 188 -30.31 -10.71 10.86
C SER A 188 -31.74 -11.27 10.92
N LEU A 189 -31.85 -12.59 10.89
CA LEU A 189 -33.11 -13.34 11.03
C LEU A 189 -33.56 -13.49 12.49
N GLY A 190 -32.76 -13.01 13.44
CA GLY A 190 -33.01 -13.07 14.89
C GLY A 190 -32.62 -11.76 15.57
N ASP A 191 -32.20 -11.86 16.83
CA ASP A 191 -31.75 -10.71 17.61
C ASP A 191 -30.34 -10.24 17.22
N VAL A 192 -30.12 -8.95 17.37
CA VAL A 192 -28.83 -8.28 17.22
C VAL A 192 -28.41 -7.66 18.55
N SER A 193 -27.19 -7.97 18.99
CA SER A 193 -26.57 -7.33 20.15
C SER A 193 -25.28 -6.60 19.75
N ILE A 194 -25.23 -5.29 19.99
CA ILE A 194 -24.08 -4.42 19.72
C ILE A 194 -23.50 -3.98 21.06
N ALA A 195 -22.49 -4.71 21.54
CA ALA A 195 -21.88 -4.49 22.85
C ALA A 195 -20.71 -3.50 22.77
N GLY A 196 -20.91 -2.32 22.19
CA GLY A 196 -19.85 -1.31 22.07
C GLY A 196 -18.77 -1.66 21.04
N ALA A 197 -19.18 -2.26 19.92
CA ALA A 197 -18.31 -2.50 18.77
C ALA A 197 -17.98 -1.19 18.01
N THR A 198 -17.08 -1.29 17.04
CA THR A 198 -16.77 -0.21 16.09
C THR A 198 -17.58 -0.39 14.81
N LEU A 199 -18.23 0.67 14.34
CA LEU A 199 -18.73 0.79 12.98
C LEU A 199 -17.72 1.58 12.13
N LEU A 200 -17.27 0.99 11.02
CA LEU A 200 -16.37 1.61 10.06
C LEU A 200 -17.06 1.72 8.69
N LEU A 201 -17.28 2.95 8.22
CA LEU A 201 -17.72 3.22 6.86
C LEU A 201 -16.52 3.34 5.91
N VAL A 202 -16.53 2.60 4.81
CA VAL A 202 -15.55 2.68 3.72
C VAL A 202 -16.25 3.06 2.42
N PRO A 203 -16.09 4.29 1.92
CA PRO A 203 -16.60 4.70 0.61
C PRO A 203 -16.07 3.82 -0.53
N THR A 204 -16.93 3.42 -1.46
CA THR A 204 -16.53 2.72 -2.70
C THR A 204 -16.39 3.67 -3.87
N SER A 205 -17.25 4.69 -3.94
CA SER A 205 -17.18 5.76 -4.93
C SER A 205 -18.10 6.93 -4.54
N GLY A 206 -17.83 8.10 -5.12
CA GLY A 206 -18.79 9.20 -5.11
C GLY A 206 -18.78 10.13 -3.88
N THR A 207 -19.71 11.10 -3.89
CA THR A 207 -19.86 12.10 -2.83
C THR A 207 -21.03 11.85 -1.88
N PHE A 208 -20.72 11.52 -0.62
CA PHE A 208 -21.73 11.37 0.42
C PHE A 208 -22.36 12.72 0.76
N SER A 209 -23.64 12.88 0.44
CA SER A 209 -24.38 14.11 0.76
C SER A 209 -24.90 14.09 2.20
N ALA A 210 -24.83 15.24 2.88
CA ALA A 210 -25.49 15.44 4.16
C ALA A 210 -27.01 15.28 3.97
N GLY A 211 -27.59 14.25 4.60
CA GLY A 211 -29.02 13.92 4.49
C GLY A 211 -29.33 12.57 3.86
N SER A 212 -28.36 11.89 3.23
CA SER A 212 -28.51 10.48 2.84
C SER A 212 -28.65 9.60 4.07
N THR A 213 -29.50 8.57 4.02
CA THR A 213 -29.64 7.57 5.07
C THR A 213 -29.44 6.18 4.48
N TYR A 214 -28.46 5.46 5.01
CA TYR A 214 -28.09 4.11 4.61
C TYR A 214 -28.58 3.11 5.64
N SER A 215 -29.39 2.14 5.24
CA SER A 215 -29.78 1.04 6.13
C SER A 215 -28.66 0.01 6.15
N ILE A 216 -27.89 -0.03 7.23
CA ILE A 216 -26.70 -0.88 7.33
C ILE A 216 -26.97 -2.20 8.06
N LEU A 217 -28.03 -2.25 8.87
CA LEU A 217 -28.40 -3.43 9.64
C LEU A 217 -29.89 -3.48 9.87
N THR A 218 -30.50 -4.64 9.60
CA THR A 218 -31.89 -4.94 9.94
C THR A 218 -31.96 -6.26 10.72
N ALA A 219 -32.92 -6.37 11.62
CA ALA A 219 -33.16 -7.54 12.46
C ALA A 219 -34.65 -7.94 12.38
N SER A 220 -34.92 -9.23 12.26
CA SER A 220 -36.29 -9.76 12.43
C SER A 220 -36.68 -9.85 13.91
N GLY A 221 -35.68 -9.92 14.80
CA GLY A 221 -35.84 -9.77 16.25
C GLY A 221 -35.59 -8.33 16.69
N THR A 222 -34.88 -8.16 17.80
CA THR A 222 -34.56 -6.86 18.39
C THR A 222 -33.11 -6.46 18.16
N VAL A 223 -32.87 -5.16 17.99
CA VAL A 223 -31.54 -4.54 18.07
C VAL A 223 -31.36 -3.99 19.48
N SER A 224 -30.30 -4.43 20.15
CA SER A 224 -29.93 -4.00 21.50
C SER A 224 -28.49 -3.51 21.56
N GLY A 225 -28.26 -2.46 22.35
CA GLY A 225 -26.96 -1.80 22.46
C GLY A 225 -26.64 -0.87 21.28
N GLU A 226 -25.44 -0.29 21.32
CA GLU A 226 -24.98 0.73 20.37
C GLU A 226 -23.49 0.53 20.05
N PHE A 227 -23.06 1.07 18.90
CA PHE A 227 -21.64 1.17 18.58
C PHE A 227 -20.96 2.15 19.54
N ALA A 228 -19.81 1.77 20.10
CA ALA A 228 -19.01 2.66 20.95
C ALA A 228 -18.23 3.68 20.11
N THR A 229 -17.84 3.27 18.90
CA THR A 229 -17.12 4.09 17.95
C THR A 229 -17.81 4.01 16.59
N VAL A 230 -18.09 5.16 15.99
CA VAL A 230 -18.53 5.26 14.61
C VAL A 230 -17.50 6.08 13.87
N SER A 231 -16.95 5.53 12.80
CA SER A 231 -15.81 6.10 12.09
C SER A 231 -15.94 5.86 10.58
N SER A 232 -15.23 6.68 9.80
CA SER A 232 -15.07 6.48 8.37
C SER A 232 -13.59 6.41 8.03
N SER A 233 -13.23 5.74 6.94
CA SER A 233 -11.91 5.92 6.31
C SER A 233 -11.71 7.33 5.75
N LEU A 234 -12.75 8.17 5.69
CA LEU A 234 -12.68 9.60 5.43
C LEU A 234 -12.58 10.37 6.77
N PRO A 235 -11.43 11.01 7.08
CA PRO A 235 -11.19 11.62 8.40
C PRO A 235 -12.07 12.84 8.71
N LEU A 236 -12.73 13.43 7.70
CA LEU A 236 -13.59 14.61 7.85
C LEU A 236 -15.10 14.30 7.73
N LEU A 237 -15.46 13.04 7.44
CA LEU A 237 -16.86 12.64 7.34
C LEU A 237 -17.42 12.32 8.74
N GLY A 238 -18.28 13.20 9.24
CA GLY A 238 -19.07 12.90 10.42
C GLY A 238 -20.14 11.86 10.10
N LEU A 239 -20.40 10.97 11.05
CA LEU A 239 -21.37 9.90 10.89
C LEU A 239 -22.32 9.89 12.09
N THR A 240 -23.61 9.90 11.79
CA THR A 240 -24.65 9.71 12.80
C THR A 240 -25.30 8.36 12.60
N THR A 241 -25.41 7.57 13.66
CA THR A 241 -26.20 6.35 13.67
C THR A 241 -27.57 6.61 14.27
N THR A 242 -28.60 6.02 13.67
CA THR A 242 -29.95 6.00 14.22
C THR A 242 -30.33 4.56 14.52
N TYR A 243 -30.67 4.30 15.77
CA TYR A 243 -31.11 3.00 16.24
C TYR A 243 -32.63 2.96 16.36
N ARG A 244 -33.23 1.91 15.84
CA ARG A 244 -34.61 1.52 16.06
C ARG A 244 -34.66 0.14 16.72
N ALA A 245 -35.84 -0.28 17.11
CA ALA A 245 -36.04 -1.58 17.73
C ALA A 245 -35.57 -2.76 16.85
N ASP A 246 -35.53 -2.58 15.53
CA ASP A 246 -35.30 -3.62 14.52
C ASP A 246 -34.23 -3.24 13.48
N SER A 247 -33.59 -2.07 13.60
CA SER A 247 -32.70 -1.58 12.56
C SER A 247 -31.68 -0.56 13.05
N VAL A 248 -30.56 -0.49 12.34
CA VAL A 248 -29.56 0.59 12.47
C VAL A 248 -29.36 1.21 11.10
N SER A 249 -29.47 2.54 11.04
CA SER A 249 -29.16 3.31 9.84
C SER A 249 -28.03 4.30 10.10
N LEU A 250 -27.26 4.59 9.06
CA LEU A 250 -26.13 5.52 9.06
C LEU A 250 -26.49 6.74 8.20
N ALA A 251 -26.22 7.93 8.70
CA ALA A 251 -26.37 9.16 7.96
C ALA A 251 -25.04 9.93 7.96
N PRO A 252 -24.48 10.28 6.79
CA PRO A 252 -23.35 11.18 6.70
C PRO A 252 -23.77 12.61 7.06
N GLY A 253 -22.90 13.30 7.79
CA GLY A 253 -23.09 14.69 8.19
C GLY A 253 -21.77 15.33 8.64
N GLU A 254 -21.78 16.60 9.01
CA GLU A 254 -20.59 17.22 9.61
C GLU A 254 -20.34 16.69 11.03
N SER A 255 -19.07 16.60 11.44
CA SER A 255 -18.70 16.30 12.83
C SER A 255 -19.27 17.39 13.76
N PRO A 256 -19.88 17.07 14.92
CA PRO A 256 -20.69 18.02 15.65
C PRO A 256 -19.82 19.03 16.42
N THR A 257 -19.49 20.16 15.80
CA THR A 257 -19.13 21.40 16.52
C THR A 257 -19.63 22.67 15.80
N THR A 258 -20.90 23.05 16.02
CA THR A 258 -21.48 24.43 15.88
C THR A 258 -21.58 25.05 14.45
N PRO A 259 -22.47 26.03 14.18
CA PRO A 259 -23.36 26.04 13.01
C PRO A 259 -22.76 26.58 11.71
N ALA A 260 -23.04 25.82 10.64
CA ALA A 260 -23.11 26.12 9.21
C ALA A 260 -22.76 27.55 8.76
N THR A 261 -21.58 27.66 8.16
CA THR A 261 -21.38 28.50 6.97
C THR A 261 -21.10 27.52 5.82
N VAL A 262 -21.96 27.52 4.80
CA VAL A 262 -21.83 26.64 3.63
C VAL A 262 -20.48 26.87 2.97
N VAL A 263 -19.59 25.88 3.05
CA VAL A 263 -18.42 25.74 2.19
C VAL A 263 -18.67 24.47 1.38
N GLU A 264 -18.68 24.56 0.05
CA GLU A 264 -18.64 23.37 -0.79
C GLU A 264 -17.39 22.55 -0.41
N VAL A 265 -17.58 21.37 0.16
CA VAL A 265 -16.48 20.45 0.48
C VAL A 265 -16.32 19.49 -0.70
N THR A 266 -15.27 19.71 -1.48
CA THR A 266 -14.79 18.78 -2.51
C THR A 266 -14.16 17.56 -1.83
N ILE A 267 -14.59 16.34 -2.16
CA ILE A 267 -13.96 15.12 -1.63
C ILE A 267 -12.56 14.93 -2.25
N PRO A 268 -11.54 14.58 -1.44
CA PRO A 268 -10.21 14.36 -1.96
C PRO A 268 -10.11 13.26 -3.01
N THR A 269 -9.72 13.58 -4.24
CA THR A 269 -9.11 12.60 -5.16
C THR A 269 -7.70 12.24 -4.68
N PRO A 270 -7.03 11.18 -5.20
CA PRO A 270 -5.59 11.00 -4.96
C PRO A 270 -4.77 12.27 -5.25
N ASN A 271 -5.16 13.03 -6.28
CA ASN A 271 -4.58 14.36 -6.55
C ASN A 271 -4.84 15.35 -5.41
N HIS A 272 -6.05 15.37 -4.84
CA HIS A 272 -6.33 16.23 -3.69
C HIS A 272 -5.60 15.78 -2.42
N ASN A 273 -5.33 14.48 -2.23
CA ASN A 273 -4.44 14.03 -1.16
C ASN A 273 -3.03 14.59 -1.36
N ALA A 274 -2.51 14.57 -2.58
CA ALA A 274 -1.25 15.23 -2.92
C ALA A 274 -1.31 16.75 -2.71
N GLU A 275 -2.47 17.39 -2.89
CA GLU A 275 -2.72 18.82 -2.63
C GLU A 275 -2.73 19.20 -1.15
N ILE A 276 -3.25 18.34 -0.27
CA ILE A 276 -3.45 18.71 1.15
C ILE A 276 -2.50 18.00 2.12
N SER A 277 -1.86 16.91 1.71
CA SER A 277 -1.01 16.09 2.57
C SER A 277 0.46 16.17 2.18
N ALA A 278 1.26 16.79 3.05
CA ALA A 278 2.71 16.89 2.88
C ALA A 278 3.49 15.58 3.13
N VAL A 279 2.78 14.47 3.38
CA VAL A 279 3.34 13.13 3.59
C VAL A 279 2.73 12.10 2.64
N ASP A 280 2.03 12.54 1.59
CA ASP A 280 1.55 11.67 0.54
C ASP A 280 2.72 10.90 -0.13
N PRO A 281 2.56 9.59 -0.38
CA PRO A 281 3.66 8.76 -0.87
C PRO A 281 3.98 8.97 -2.36
N VAL A 282 3.06 9.54 -3.16
CA VAL A 282 3.24 9.73 -4.60
C VAL A 282 3.70 11.15 -4.91
N ALA A 283 3.09 12.17 -4.31
CA ALA A 283 3.48 13.57 -4.48
C ALA A 283 3.30 14.37 -3.17
N GLY A 284 3.45 15.70 -3.21
CA GLY A 284 3.12 16.56 -2.07
C GLY A 284 4.15 16.62 -0.92
N GLY A 285 5.21 15.81 -0.91
CA GLY A 285 6.21 15.86 0.18
C GLY A 285 7.63 15.44 -0.20
N PRO A 286 8.66 15.74 0.63
CA PRO A 286 10.05 15.39 0.32
C PRO A 286 10.34 13.90 0.20
N GLY A 287 9.56 13.05 0.90
CA GLY A 287 9.65 11.60 0.80
C GLY A 287 8.86 10.99 -0.36
N SER A 288 8.05 11.78 -1.08
CA SER A 288 7.16 11.31 -2.13
C SER A 288 7.90 10.80 -3.37
N LEU A 289 7.28 9.93 -4.17
CA LEU A 289 7.84 9.43 -5.43
C LEU A 289 8.25 10.58 -6.36
N LEU A 290 7.41 11.60 -6.53
CA LEU A 290 7.67 12.76 -7.37
C LEU A 290 8.98 13.47 -6.97
N GLN A 291 9.17 13.75 -5.68
CA GLN A 291 10.41 14.38 -5.20
C GLN A 291 11.61 13.43 -5.36
N GLN A 292 11.46 12.16 -5.01
CA GLN A 292 12.57 11.20 -5.11
C GLN A 292 13.04 11.04 -6.56
N MET A 293 12.11 11.00 -7.52
CA MET A 293 12.42 11.01 -8.95
C MET A 293 13.08 12.33 -9.38
N THR A 294 12.58 13.48 -8.91
CA THR A 294 13.13 14.81 -9.20
C THR A 294 14.58 14.96 -8.75
N VAL A 295 14.88 14.56 -7.51
CA VAL A 295 16.24 14.59 -6.97
C VAL A 295 17.13 13.63 -7.76
N ALA A 296 16.65 12.42 -8.00
CA ALA A 296 17.44 11.42 -8.72
C ALA A 296 17.70 11.79 -10.19
N ASP A 297 16.79 12.49 -10.87
CA ASP A 297 17.02 13.00 -12.23
C ASP A 297 18.06 14.13 -12.24
N ALA A 298 17.96 15.07 -11.29
CA ALA A 298 18.93 16.16 -11.15
C ALA A 298 20.33 15.62 -10.82
N ASP A 299 20.39 14.60 -9.96
CA ASP A 299 21.64 14.03 -9.45
C ASP A 299 22.16 12.85 -10.29
N ALA A 300 21.38 12.24 -11.17
CA ALA A 300 21.88 11.16 -12.04
C ALA A 300 23.04 11.66 -12.91
N GLY A 301 24.12 10.87 -12.92
CA GLY A 301 25.40 11.25 -13.55
C GLY A 301 26.21 12.28 -12.77
N ILE A 302 25.78 12.65 -11.55
CA ILE A 302 26.32 13.76 -10.75
C ILE A 302 26.51 13.39 -9.26
N TRP A 303 25.48 12.85 -8.58
CA TRP A 303 25.21 12.47 -7.17
C TRP A 303 26.00 13.05 -5.98
N SER A 304 26.90 13.99 -6.22
CA SER A 304 27.70 14.82 -5.32
C SER A 304 28.95 15.18 -6.13
N ASP A 305 28.91 16.19 -6.99
CA ASP A 305 30.07 16.52 -7.82
C ASP A 305 30.90 17.65 -7.21
N PRO A 306 31.98 17.41 -6.43
CA PRO A 306 32.93 18.47 -6.10
C PRO A 306 33.89 18.78 -7.28
N GLN A 307 33.42 18.49 -8.51
CA GLN A 307 33.88 18.82 -9.87
C GLN A 307 35.25 18.26 -10.28
N ASP A 308 35.47 17.13 -10.94
CA ASP A 308 34.71 15.99 -11.45
C ASP A 308 35.79 14.89 -11.62
N ILE A 309 35.41 13.62 -11.59
CA ILE A 309 36.32 12.46 -11.58
C ILE A 309 36.43 11.95 -13.02
N GLY A 310 37.63 11.91 -13.60
CA GLY A 310 37.82 11.33 -14.93
C GLY A 310 37.84 9.81 -14.85
N PHE A 311 36.70 9.15 -15.05
CA PHE A 311 36.67 7.69 -15.17
C PHE A 311 36.95 7.26 -16.62
N GLY A 312 37.48 6.04 -16.78
CA GLY A 312 37.82 5.45 -18.08
C GLY A 312 36.59 5.14 -18.93
N ASN A 313 36.22 3.85 -19.03
CA ASN A 313 35.10 3.42 -19.88
C ASN A 313 33.77 3.28 -19.14
N GLY A 314 33.79 2.91 -17.86
CA GLY A 314 32.59 2.78 -17.03
C GLY A 314 32.86 3.06 -15.57
N GLN A 315 31.81 3.43 -14.84
CA GLN A 315 31.86 3.73 -13.41
C GLN A 315 30.57 3.25 -12.74
N ALA A 316 30.70 2.59 -11.60
CA ALA A 316 29.57 2.21 -10.75
C ALA A 316 29.52 3.11 -9.51
N ALA A 317 28.32 3.36 -9.01
CA ALA A 317 28.12 4.05 -7.74
C ALA A 317 27.07 3.34 -6.89
N LEU A 318 27.36 3.28 -5.58
CA LEU A 318 26.47 2.79 -4.54
C LEU A 318 26.37 3.84 -3.44
N GLY A 319 25.16 4.11 -2.96
CA GLY A 319 24.94 5.07 -1.89
C GLY A 319 23.94 4.58 -0.85
N LEU A 320 23.84 5.33 0.24
CA LEU A 320 22.82 5.20 1.26
C LEU A 320 22.40 6.61 1.69
N GLY A 321 21.10 6.88 1.62
CA GLY A 321 20.49 8.12 2.08
C GLY A 321 19.50 7.85 3.20
N PHE A 322 19.46 8.73 4.20
CA PHE A 322 18.48 8.72 5.28
C PHE A 322 17.88 10.11 5.40
N GLY A 323 16.57 10.22 5.27
CA GLY A 323 15.87 11.49 5.47
C GLY A 323 14.77 11.36 6.52
N GLN A 324 14.52 12.46 7.22
CA GLN A 324 13.36 12.61 8.09
C GLN A 324 12.73 13.98 7.84
N PHE A 325 11.43 13.99 7.64
CA PHE A 325 10.58 15.16 7.49
C PHE A 325 9.53 15.17 8.59
N ASN A 326 9.35 16.31 9.25
CA ASN A 326 8.29 16.50 10.23
C ASN A 326 7.41 17.66 9.75
N VAL A 327 6.11 17.41 9.67
CA VAL A 327 5.10 18.36 9.21
C VAL A 327 3.76 17.95 9.82
N ASP A 328 2.97 18.93 10.28
CA ASP A 328 1.59 18.72 10.75
C ASP A 328 1.40 17.46 11.59
N GLY A 329 2.20 17.29 12.64
CA GLY A 329 2.11 16.14 13.58
C GLY A 329 2.50 14.78 13.00
N TYR A 330 2.87 14.70 11.72
CA TYR A 330 3.45 13.54 11.08
C TYR A 330 4.97 13.59 11.09
N ARG A 331 5.58 12.40 11.15
CA ARG A 331 7.00 12.16 10.95
C ARG A 331 7.16 11.14 9.84
N GLN A 332 7.61 11.60 8.69
CA GLN A 332 7.97 10.76 7.55
C GLN A 332 9.48 10.52 7.54
N ARG A 333 9.90 9.27 7.38
CA ARG A 333 11.31 8.86 7.27
C ARG A 333 11.50 8.07 6.00
N TRP A 334 12.57 8.32 5.27
CA TRP A 334 12.92 7.54 4.09
C TRP A 334 14.38 7.07 4.10
N GLN A 335 14.59 5.91 3.47
CA GLN A 335 15.89 5.29 3.28
C GLN A 335 16.08 5.03 1.80
N THR A 336 17.10 5.63 1.20
CA THR A 336 17.35 5.56 -0.25
C THR A 336 18.59 4.74 -0.54
N LEU A 337 18.47 3.75 -1.43
CA LEU A 337 19.55 2.97 -2.00
C LEU A 337 19.66 3.32 -3.50
N PRO A 338 20.45 4.34 -3.89
CA PRO A 338 20.71 4.63 -5.29
C PRO A 338 21.66 3.58 -5.88
N LEU A 339 21.28 3.04 -7.03
CA LEU A 339 22.08 2.13 -7.83
C LEU A 339 22.36 2.81 -9.16
N GLN A 340 23.61 3.17 -9.43
CA GLN A 340 23.95 3.92 -10.63
C GLN A 340 25.09 3.27 -11.39
N TYR A 341 24.99 3.33 -12.71
CA TYR A 341 26.06 2.97 -13.63
C TYR A 341 26.21 4.05 -14.71
N SER A 342 27.43 4.34 -15.12
CA SER A 342 27.73 5.28 -16.20
C SER A 342 28.76 4.74 -17.17
N TRP A 343 28.54 4.91 -18.47
CA TRP A 343 29.45 4.49 -19.55
C TRP A 343 29.87 5.69 -20.40
N LYS A 344 31.18 5.87 -20.59
CA LYS A 344 31.71 6.93 -21.45
C LYS A 344 31.79 6.44 -22.90
N LEU A 345 31.25 7.24 -23.81
CA LEU A 345 31.29 7.02 -25.25
C LEU A 345 32.51 7.72 -25.87
N ASP A 346 32.93 7.28 -27.05
CA ASP A 346 34.11 7.79 -27.75
C ASP A 346 34.04 9.30 -28.05
N ASN A 347 32.82 9.83 -28.21
CA ASN A 347 32.58 11.26 -28.45
C ASN A 347 32.53 12.11 -27.16
N GLY A 348 32.87 11.53 -26.00
CA GLY A 348 32.87 12.20 -24.70
C GLY A 348 31.50 12.27 -24.00
N THR A 349 30.41 11.86 -24.67
CA THR A 349 29.10 11.71 -24.03
C THR A 349 29.12 10.56 -23.03
N VAL A 350 28.36 10.67 -21.95
CA VAL A 350 28.21 9.60 -20.96
C VAL A 350 26.77 9.10 -20.94
N ALA A 351 26.58 7.79 -21.14
CA ALA A 351 25.29 7.14 -20.90
C ALA A 351 25.14 6.80 -19.42
N ILE A 352 23.95 7.02 -18.86
CA ILE A 352 23.66 6.87 -17.43
C ILE A 352 22.49 5.91 -17.26
N LEU A 353 22.61 5.00 -16.29
CA LEU A 353 21.53 4.21 -15.72
C LEU A 353 21.47 4.53 -14.22
N ASP A 354 20.28 4.82 -13.70
CA ASP A 354 20.04 5.15 -12.29
C ASP A 354 18.75 4.47 -11.81
N ALA A 355 18.81 3.69 -10.75
CA ALA A 355 17.67 2.88 -10.29
C ALA A 355 17.56 2.87 -8.76
N PRO A 356 17.18 3.99 -8.12
CA PRO A 356 17.03 4.07 -6.69
C PRO A 356 15.82 3.27 -6.20
N ILE A 357 16.03 2.65 -5.04
CA ILE A 357 14.99 2.03 -4.21
C ILE A 357 14.84 2.88 -2.96
N VAL A 358 13.61 3.21 -2.58
CA VAL A 358 13.33 4.02 -1.38
C VAL A 358 12.35 3.27 -0.48
N ASN A 359 12.71 3.07 0.80
CA ASN A 359 11.74 2.67 1.83
C ASN A 359 11.26 3.91 2.56
N ILE A 360 9.95 4.05 2.74
CA ILE A 360 9.30 5.21 3.36
C ILE A 360 8.46 4.70 4.54
N SER A 361 8.56 5.37 5.69
CA SER A 361 7.68 5.15 6.85
C SER A 361 7.08 6.46 7.31
N THR A 362 5.77 6.49 7.54
CA THR A 362 5.05 7.67 8.00
C THR A 362 4.34 7.33 9.30
N ASP A 363 4.73 7.99 10.39
CA ASP A 363 4.11 7.86 11.70
C ASP A 363 3.42 9.17 12.08
N GLY A 364 2.21 9.13 12.62
CA GLY A 364 1.55 10.32 13.15
C GLY A 364 0.05 10.12 13.30
N HIS A 365 -0.58 10.88 14.19
CA HIS A 365 -2.04 10.85 14.39
C HIS A 365 -2.62 9.44 14.68
N GLY A 366 -1.84 8.55 15.30
CA GLY A 366 -2.27 7.17 15.58
C GLY A 366 -2.15 6.20 14.41
N HIS A 367 -1.64 6.65 13.26
CA HIS A 367 -1.37 5.84 12.08
C HIS A 367 0.13 5.56 11.92
N SER A 368 0.45 4.40 11.36
CA SER A 368 1.79 4.00 10.96
C SER A 368 1.71 3.32 9.59
N LEU A 369 2.21 4.00 8.57
CA LEU A 369 2.23 3.52 7.19
C LEU A 369 3.66 3.21 6.75
N ARG A 370 3.81 2.23 5.87
CA ARG A 370 5.09 1.85 5.28
C ARG A 370 4.90 1.57 3.81
N ASN A 371 5.74 2.24 3.01
CA ASN A 371 5.70 2.20 1.57
C ASN A 371 7.10 1.94 1.01
N ARG A 372 7.17 1.43 -0.20
CA ARG A 372 8.40 1.27 -0.96
C ARG A 372 8.23 1.85 -2.35
N SER A 373 9.21 2.61 -2.80
CA SER A 373 9.27 3.07 -4.18
C SER A 373 10.49 2.54 -4.93
N PHE A 374 10.32 2.36 -6.23
CA PHE A 374 11.36 1.97 -7.17
C PHE A 374 11.23 2.83 -8.42
N SER A 375 12.32 3.46 -8.86
CA SER A 375 12.24 4.41 -9.98
C SER A 375 13.42 4.36 -10.96
N PRO A 376 13.50 3.32 -11.81
CA PRO A 376 14.55 3.21 -12.82
C PRO A 376 14.46 4.33 -13.88
N GLY A 377 15.60 4.94 -14.17
CA GLY A 377 15.78 5.98 -15.16
C GLY A 377 17.08 5.82 -15.93
N GLY A 378 17.12 6.44 -17.10
CA GLY A 378 18.26 6.41 -17.99
C GLY A 378 18.36 7.69 -18.81
N GLY A 379 19.58 8.07 -19.15
CA GLY A 379 19.81 9.32 -19.87
C GLY A 379 21.22 9.45 -20.41
N LEU A 380 21.50 10.64 -20.93
CA LEU A 380 22.81 11.00 -21.46
C LEU A 380 23.32 12.24 -20.73
N ARG A 381 24.63 12.36 -20.59
CA ARG A 381 25.33 13.59 -20.21
C ARG A 381 26.21 14.00 -21.37
N ILE A 382 25.82 15.08 -22.02
CA ILE A 382 26.36 15.54 -23.30
C ILE A 382 27.18 16.80 -23.03
N PRO A 383 28.51 16.76 -23.22
CA PRO A 383 29.34 17.95 -23.09
C PRO A 383 29.08 18.91 -24.27
N ILE A 384 28.78 20.17 -23.96
CA ILE A 384 28.71 21.25 -24.95
C ILE A 384 30.08 21.93 -25.06
N ASN A 385 30.75 22.11 -23.93
CA ASN A 385 32.16 22.51 -23.81
C ASN A 385 32.70 21.99 -22.46
N ASP A 386 33.92 22.41 -22.09
CA ASP A 386 34.58 21.94 -20.87
C ASP A 386 33.84 22.29 -19.57
N ASP A 387 33.09 23.40 -19.60
CA ASP A 387 32.41 23.99 -18.44
C ASP A 387 30.90 23.71 -18.44
N TRP A 388 30.31 23.32 -19.58
CA TRP A 388 28.87 23.22 -19.76
C TRP A 388 28.42 21.90 -20.38
N GLN A 389 27.41 21.29 -19.77
CA GLN A 389 26.85 20.01 -20.16
C GLN A 389 25.32 20.04 -20.11
N ILE A 390 24.69 19.22 -20.96
CA ILE A 390 23.25 19.01 -20.98
C ILE A 390 22.94 17.55 -20.65
N LYS A 391 21.89 17.33 -19.85
CA LYS A 391 21.47 16.00 -19.42
C LYS A 391 19.98 15.75 -19.68
N PRO A 392 19.60 15.11 -20.79
CA PRO A 392 18.28 14.54 -20.94
C PRO A 392 18.18 13.21 -20.18
N ILE A 393 17.16 13.05 -19.34
CA ILE A 393 16.84 11.81 -18.62
C ILE A 393 15.37 11.48 -18.79
N VAL A 394 15.06 10.20 -18.93
CA VAL A 394 13.72 9.66 -18.77
C VAL A 394 13.69 8.69 -17.59
N ARG A 395 12.58 8.69 -16.83
CA ARG A 395 12.41 7.81 -15.68
C ARG A 395 11.00 7.28 -15.62
N TRP A 396 10.84 6.07 -15.10
CA TRP A 396 9.57 5.53 -14.64
C TRP A 396 9.70 5.17 -13.16
N GLY A 397 8.67 5.41 -12.38
CA GLY A 397 8.68 5.09 -10.95
C GLY A 397 7.32 4.62 -10.46
N THR A 398 7.34 3.81 -9.41
CA THR A 398 6.15 3.27 -8.78
C THR A 398 6.30 3.24 -7.26
N VAL A 399 5.18 3.32 -6.55
CA VAL A 399 5.10 3.11 -5.10
C VAL A 399 4.15 1.97 -4.80
N VAL A 400 4.55 1.13 -3.84
CA VAL A 400 3.74 0.06 -3.26
C VAL A 400 3.71 0.17 -1.73
N ASP A 401 2.71 -0.42 -1.09
CA ASP A 401 2.68 -0.58 0.38
C ASP A 401 3.52 -1.80 0.84
N ASP A 402 3.55 -2.06 2.15
CA ASP A 402 4.24 -3.21 2.75
C ASP A 402 3.67 -4.58 2.30
N ASP A 403 2.43 -4.62 1.81
CA ASP A 403 1.75 -5.79 1.25
C ASP A 403 1.94 -5.90 -0.29
N TYR A 404 2.75 -5.00 -0.87
CA TYR A 404 3.01 -4.86 -2.31
C TYR A 404 1.79 -4.47 -3.15
N ASN A 405 0.76 -3.88 -2.54
CA ASN A 405 -0.34 -3.28 -3.29
C ASN A 405 0.15 -2.00 -3.97
N HIS A 406 -0.25 -1.80 -5.22
CA HIS A 406 0.13 -0.64 -6.00
C HIS A 406 -0.58 0.62 -5.50
N ILE A 407 0.19 1.68 -5.23
CA ILE A 407 -0.33 2.98 -4.75
C ILE A 407 -0.37 4.00 -5.90
N GLY A 408 0.65 4.01 -6.76
CA GLY A 408 0.73 4.98 -7.85
C GLY A 408 2.01 4.87 -8.65
N SER A 409 2.01 5.39 -9.87
CA SER A 409 3.17 5.37 -10.75
C SER A 409 3.29 6.68 -11.52
N LEU A 410 4.53 7.13 -11.73
CA LEU A 410 4.86 8.33 -12.47
C LEU A 410 5.88 7.99 -13.58
N ALA A 411 5.82 8.72 -14.69
CA ALA A 411 6.88 8.77 -15.68
C ALA A 411 7.37 10.20 -15.83
N SER A 412 8.68 10.38 -16.04
CA SER A 412 9.30 11.69 -16.23
C SER A 412 10.14 11.77 -17.49
N GLY A 413 10.22 12.99 -18.01
CA GLY A 413 11.24 13.43 -18.94
C GLY A 413 11.83 14.73 -18.45
N THR A 414 13.15 14.79 -18.28
CA THR A 414 13.86 15.96 -17.74
C THR A 414 15.01 16.38 -18.63
N LEU A 415 15.35 17.67 -18.56
CA LEU A 415 16.50 18.27 -19.19
C LEU A 415 17.22 19.15 -18.18
N THR A 416 18.45 18.78 -17.81
CA THR A 416 19.28 19.58 -16.91
C THR A 416 20.42 20.24 -17.66
N SER A 417 20.56 21.55 -17.48
CA SER A 417 21.75 22.32 -17.83
C SER A 417 22.69 22.35 -16.63
N HIS A 418 23.88 21.78 -16.78
CA HIS A 418 24.91 21.70 -15.75
C HIS A 418 26.11 22.54 -16.18
N TYR A 419 26.34 23.65 -15.49
CA TYR A 419 27.48 24.54 -15.69
C TYR A 419 28.42 24.49 -14.49
N LYS A 420 29.72 24.49 -14.74
CA LYS A 420 30.76 24.55 -13.71
C LYS A 420 31.93 25.36 -14.19
N THR A 421 32.60 26.04 -13.28
CA THR A 421 33.82 26.79 -13.60
C THR A 421 34.70 26.96 -12.37
N GLN A 422 35.99 27.17 -12.62
CA GLN A 422 36.95 27.49 -11.58
C GLN A 422 37.01 29.02 -11.41
N LEU A 423 36.72 29.52 -10.20
CA LEU A 423 36.77 30.97 -9.90
C LEU A 423 38.23 31.44 -9.69
N ASN A 424 39.04 30.62 -9.04
CA ASN A 424 40.48 30.80 -8.81
C ASN A 424 41.08 29.45 -8.40
N ASN A 425 42.37 29.36 -8.03
CA ASN A 425 43.02 28.07 -7.72
C ASN A 425 42.34 27.24 -6.61
N ASP A 426 41.55 27.87 -5.73
CA ASP A 426 40.98 27.21 -4.55
C ASP A 426 39.45 27.06 -4.66
N TRP A 427 38.77 27.93 -5.41
CA TRP A 427 37.31 28.01 -5.41
C TRP A 427 36.69 27.57 -6.73
N GLN A 428 35.66 26.74 -6.61
CA GLN A 428 34.90 26.17 -7.72
C GLN A 428 33.43 26.52 -7.59
N PHE A 429 32.85 26.94 -8.71
CA PHE A 429 31.46 27.33 -8.81
C PHE A 429 30.71 26.36 -9.72
N GLY A 430 29.48 26.01 -9.34
CA GLY A 430 28.61 25.15 -10.13
C GLY A 430 27.18 25.67 -10.11
N MET A 431 26.48 25.49 -11.23
CA MET A 431 25.07 25.79 -11.37
C MET A 431 24.36 24.67 -12.12
N ASP A 432 23.19 24.29 -11.63
CA ASP A 432 22.32 23.32 -12.28
C ASP A 432 20.96 23.95 -12.47
N ASN A 433 20.42 23.89 -13.68
CA ASN A 433 19.09 24.38 -13.98
C ASN A 433 18.36 23.25 -14.72
N MET A 434 17.37 22.67 -14.07
CA MET A 434 16.57 21.57 -14.59
C MET A 434 15.16 22.03 -14.89
N VAL A 435 14.65 21.58 -16.03
CA VAL A 435 13.22 21.52 -16.33
C VAL A 435 12.82 20.06 -16.49
N GLY A 436 11.71 19.66 -15.87
CA GLY A 436 11.18 18.32 -15.95
C GLY A 436 9.67 18.31 -16.12
N VAL A 437 9.15 17.28 -16.77
CA VAL A 437 7.71 16.98 -16.79
C VAL A 437 7.52 15.59 -16.19
N TYR A 438 6.60 15.48 -15.23
CA TYR A 438 6.26 14.27 -14.51
C TYR A 438 4.77 14.02 -14.66
N ARG A 439 4.39 12.81 -15.06
CA ARG A 439 3.00 12.46 -15.29
C ARG A 439 2.64 11.14 -14.65
N SER A 440 1.41 11.06 -14.17
CA SER A 440 0.83 9.79 -13.76
C SER A 440 0.74 8.83 -14.94
N VAL A 441 1.15 7.60 -14.71
CA VAL A 441 1.04 6.51 -15.68
C VAL A 441 0.27 5.39 -15.00
N GLY A 442 -0.87 5.02 -15.57
CA GLY A 442 -1.72 3.98 -15.00
C GLY A 442 -0.98 2.64 -14.86
N GLY A 443 -1.35 1.88 -13.83
CA GLY A 443 -0.92 0.50 -13.62
C GLY A 443 -2.09 -0.29 -13.02
N ASN A 444 -2.47 -1.40 -13.64
CA ASN A 444 -3.44 -2.34 -13.08
C ASN A 444 -2.67 -3.46 -12.40
N VAL A 445 -2.76 -3.54 -11.07
CA VAL A 445 -2.22 -4.66 -10.30
C VAL A 445 -3.38 -5.24 -9.49
N HIS A 446 -3.85 -6.42 -9.89
CA HIS A 446 -4.91 -7.17 -9.19
C HIS A 446 -6.27 -6.48 -9.05
N GLY A 447 -6.65 -5.58 -9.97
CA GLY A 447 -8.02 -5.03 -10.02
C GLY A 447 -8.32 -3.88 -9.04
N LEU A 448 -7.31 -3.32 -8.37
CA LEU A 448 -7.42 -2.07 -7.63
C LEU A 448 -6.98 -0.91 -8.54
N ASP A 449 -7.86 0.08 -8.74
CA ASP A 449 -7.58 1.27 -9.54
C ASP A 449 -7.07 2.40 -8.62
N ALA A 450 -5.76 2.54 -8.50
CA ALA A 450 -5.10 3.62 -7.77
C ALA A 450 -4.64 4.73 -8.75
N SER A 451 -5.59 5.33 -9.47
CA SER A 451 -5.31 6.30 -10.54
C SER A 451 -5.13 7.73 -10.01
N TYR A 452 -3.87 8.13 -9.79
CA TYR A 452 -3.49 9.54 -9.82
C TYR A 452 -3.61 10.09 -11.25
N ASP A 453 -3.93 11.38 -11.37
CA ASP A 453 -3.92 12.14 -12.63
C ASP A 453 -3.02 13.37 -12.49
N LEU A 454 -1.83 13.19 -11.91
CA LEU A 454 -0.85 14.27 -11.75
C LEU A 454 -0.14 14.60 -13.07
N ASN A 455 0.06 15.88 -13.33
CA ASN A 455 0.80 16.43 -14.46
C ASN A 455 1.63 17.65 -14.04
N GLU A 456 2.83 17.37 -13.55
CA GLU A 456 3.74 18.35 -12.97
C GLU A 456 4.83 18.77 -13.94
N THR A 457 5.08 20.07 -14.02
CA THR A 457 6.29 20.67 -14.54
C THR A 457 7.16 21.09 -13.37
N VAL A 458 8.42 20.66 -13.36
CA VAL A 458 9.34 20.91 -12.26
C VAL A 458 10.48 21.77 -12.73
N LEU A 459 10.76 22.84 -12.00
CA LEU A 459 11.98 23.63 -12.14
C LEU A 459 12.86 23.41 -10.91
N ARG A 460 14.10 22.97 -11.11
CA ARG A 460 15.06 22.80 -10.02
C ARG A 460 16.35 23.54 -10.35
N ASN A 461 16.69 24.52 -9.53
CA ASN A 461 17.86 25.38 -9.73
C ASN A 461 18.78 25.29 -8.52
N SER A 462 20.02 24.88 -8.74
CA SER A 462 21.03 24.71 -7.70
C SER A 462 22.23 25.60 -7.99
N VAL A 463 22.76 26.23 -6.95
CA VAL A 463 24.07 26.88 -6.96
C VAL A 463 24.96 26.19 -5.94
N ARG A 464 26.18 25.87 -6.35
CA ARG A 464 27.14 25.14 -5.53
C ARG A 464 28.48 25.87 -5.52
N LEU A 465 29.13 25.82 -4.37
CA LEU A 465 30.46 26.36 -4.14
C LEU A 465 31.28 25.28 -3.44
N GLY A 466 32.50 25.06 -3.92
CA GLY A 466 33.38 24.08 -3.33
C GLY A 466 34.83 24.50 -3.38
N GLY A 467 35.64 23.82 -2.59
CA GLY A 467 37.07 24.06 -2.54
C GLY A 467 37.82 22.88 -1.92
N PRO A 468 39.16 22.92 -1.95
CA PRO A 468 39.96 21.88 -1.33
C PRO A 468 39.80 21.92 0.20
N LEU A 469 39.91 20.74 0.80
CA LEU A 469 40.13 20.55 2.24
C LEU A 469 41.59 20.13 2.47
N ASP A 470 42.50 20.83 1.79
CA ASP A 470 43.93 20.61 1.95
C ASP A 470 44.31 20.82 3.42
N SER A 471 45.30 20.06 3.91
CA SER A 471 45.75 20.04 5.31
C SER A 471 44.76 19.51 6.36
N THR A 472 43.65 18.88 5.94
CA THR A 472 42.79 18.10 6.85
C THR A 472 43.25 16.64 6.97
N PRO A 473 42.85 15.90 8.03
CA PRO A 473 43.12 14.46 8.16
C PRO A 473 42.51 13.59 7.05
N LEU A 474 41.66 14.16 6.18
CA LEU A 474 40.97 13.46 5.09
C LEU A 474 41.88 13.19 3.87
N GLY A 475 43.10 13.72 3.86
CA GLY A 475 44.12 13.45 2.84
C GLY A 475 44.13 14.42 1.66
N SER A 476 45.20 14.37 0.86
CA SER A 476 45.38 15.22 -0.33
C SER A 476 44.33 14.89 -1.39
N GLY A 477 43.52 15.87 -1.79
CA GLY A 477 42.40 15.68 -2.73
C GLY A 477 41.03 15.62 -2.07
N ALA A 478 40.95 15.73 -0.74
CA ALA A 478 39.68 15.96 -0.05
C ALA A 478 39.09 17.32 -0.42
N ARG A 479 37.76 17.39 -0.54
CA ARG A 479 37.05 18.63 -0.92
C ARG A 479 35.80 18.82 -0.10
N TRP A 480 35.45 20.08 0.12
CA TRP A 480 34.16 20.47 0.66
C TRP A 480 33.28 21.05 -0.45
N MET A 481 31.97 20.94 -0.26
CA MET A 481 30.98 21.62 -1.07
C MET A 481 29.86 22.12 -0.17
N ALA A 482 29.37 23.32 -0.46
CA ALA A 482 28.08 23.78 0.01
C ALA A 482 27.18 24.10 -1.19
N TRP A 483 25.88 23.93 -1.02
CA TRP A 483 24.91 24.26 -2.07
C TRP A 483 23.62 24.81 -1.49
N VAL A 484 22.94 25.58 -2.32
CA VAL A 484 21.54 25.95 -2.14
C VAL A 484 20.78 25.52 -3.38
N THR A 485 19.65 24.85 -3.18
CA THR A 485 18.78 24.43 -4.27
C THR A 485 17.36 24.90 -4.03
N ASP A 486 16.72 25.44 -5.07
CA ASP A 486 15.29 25.78 -5.08
C ASP A 486 14.60 24.85 -6.08
N THR A 487 13.59 24.13 -5.61
CA THR A 487 12.74 23.24 -6.42
C THR A 487 11.32 23.75 -6.39
N ARG A 488 10.71 23.87 -7.57
CA ARG A 488 9.34 24.34 -7.73
C ARG A 488 8.55 23.40 -8.61
N TYR A 489 7.35 23.08 -8.16
CA TYR A 489 6.36 22.28 -8.85
C TYR A 489 5.28 23.21 -9.41
N PHE A 490 4.85 22.93 -10.64
CA PHE A 490 3.84 23.68 -11.36
C PHE A 490 2.94 22.70 -12.12
N GLY A 491 1.63 22.83 -12.00
CA GLY A 491 0.71 21.92 -12.66
C GLY A 491 -0.52 21.77 -11.81
N ASP A 492 -0.64 20.64 -11.14
CA ASP A 492 -1.65 20.39 -10.14
C ASP A 492 -1.28 21.07 -8.81
N ASN A 493 -2.27 21.15 -7.92
CA ASN A 493 -2.04 21.66 -6.59
C ASN A 493 -1.35 20.58 -5.76
N LEU A 494 -0.25 20.94 -5.09
CA LEU A 494 0.50 20.09 -4.19
C LEU A 494 0.62 20.73 -2.81
N ALA A 495 0.58 19.91 -1.77
CA ALA A 495 0.74 20.34 -0.37
C ALA A 495 2.10 21.00 -0.14
N VAL A 496 3.11 20.55 -0.89
CA VAL A 496 4.42 21.18 -0.99
C VAL A 496 4.70 21.48 -2.45
N SER A 497 4.68 22.76 -2.81
CA SER A 497 4.96 23.22 -4.18
C SER A 497 6.37 23.80 -4.32
N ASN A 498 7.02 24.12 -3.20
CA ASN A 498 8.39 24.62 -3.15
C ASN A 498 9.20 23.94 -2.04
N ILE A 499 10.42 23.51 -2.40
CA ILE A 499 11.41 23.00 -1.46
C ILE A 499 12.73 23.73 -1.65
N GLN A 500 13.27 24.23 -0.54
CA GLN A 500 14.61 24.81 -0.46
C GLN A 500 15.55 23.89 0.29
N ASP A 501 16.64 23.51 -0.37
CA ASP A 501 17.72 22.71 0.19
C ASP A 501 18.90 23.62 0.55
N LEU A 502 19.45 23.46 1.75
CA LEU A 502 20.78 23.95 2.11
C LEU A 502 21.61 22.74 2.53
N GLY A 503 22.70 22.48 1.81
CA GLY A 503 23.53 21.32 2.09
C GLY A 503 25.01 21.60 2.14
N VAL A 504 25.70 20.70 2.83
CA VAL A 504 27.16 20.64 2.90
C VAL A 504 27.60 19.19 2.73
N ALA A 505 28.70 18.98 2.02
CA ALA A 505 29.29 17.67 1.85
C ALA A 505 30.81 17.74 1.91
N VAL A 506 31.39 16.62 2.32
CA VAL A 506 32.82 16.35 2.24
C VAL A 506 33.04 15.13 1.35
N SER A 507 34.12 15.15 0.59
CA SER A 507 34.51 14.02 -0.25
C SER A 507 36.01 13.75 -0.13
N THR A 508 36.39 12.49 -0.24
CA THR A 508 37.79 12.07 -0.43
C THR A 508 37.98 11.52 -1.83
N ARG A 509 39.18 11.66 -2.38
CA ARG A 509 39.50 11.18 -3.73
C ARG A 509 40.78 10.35 -3.71
N VAL A 510 40.76 9.20 -4.37
CA VAL A 510 41.96 8.36 -4.57
C VAL A 510 42.48 8.56 -5.98
N ARG A 511 43.74 8.96 -6.11
CA ARG A 511 44.39 9.31 -7.38
C ARG A 511 44.80 8.06 -8.16
N SER A 512 44.55 8.07 -9.47
CA SER A 512 44.95 7.01 -10.41
C SER A 512 45.42 7.66 -11.71
N GLY A 513 46.71 7.50 -12.04
CA GLY A 513 47.33 8.20 -13.17
C GLY A 513 47.22 9.73 -13.06
N SER A 514 46.75 10.40 -14.11
CA SER A 514 46.49 11.85 -14.12
C SER A 514 45.13 12.24 -13.52
N GLY A 515 44.29 11.28 -13.14
CA GLY A 515 42.93 11.48 -12.63
C GLY A 515 42.71 10.93 -11.22
N PHE A 516 41.43 10.82 -10.85
CA PHE A 516 40.97 10.14 -9.64
C PHE A 516 39.99 9.05 -10.10
N ASP A 517 39.93 7.90 -9.43
CA ASP A 517 39.05 6.78 -9.84
C ASP A 517 38.00 6.44 -8.77
N GLN A 518 38.28 6.70 -7.50
CA GLN A 518 37.39 6.36 -6.38
C GLN A 518 37.09 7.58 -5.53
N VAL A 519 35.82 7.72 -5.14
CA VAL A 519 35.35 8.80 -4.27
C VAL A 519 34.38 8.28 -3.24
N LEU A 520 34.66 8.62 -1.98
CA LEU A 520 33.72 8.50 -0.87
C LEU A 520 33.21 9.91 -0.56
N HIS A 521 31.89 10.07 -0.48
CA HIS A 521 31.25 11.32 -0.09
C HIS A 521 30.33 11.12 1.10
N ALA A 522 30.24 12.14 1.95
CA ALA A 522 29.25 12.23 3.02
C ALA A 522 28.66 13.64 3.02
N GLY A 523 27.33 13.73 3.03
CA GLY A 523 26.58 14.97 2.94
C GLY A 523 25.50 15.08 4.00
N LEU A 524 25.20 16.32 4.35
CA LEU A 524 24.07 16.70 5.18
C LEU A 524 23.29 17.80 4.46
N THR A 525 21.99 17.61 4.34
CA THR A 525 21.06 18.59 3.76
C THR A 525 19.99 18.91 4.78
N VAL A 526 19.72 20.19 4.97
CA VAL A 526 18.52 20.68 5.66
C VAL A 526 17.58 21.20 4.59
N GLN A 527 16.32 20.79 4.66
CA GLN A 527 15.29 21.18 3.70
C GLN A 527 14.17 21.92 4.41
N ARG A 528 13.63 22.93 3.74
CA ARG A 528 12.44 23.65 4.18
C ARG A 528 11.40 23.65 3.06
N SER A 529 10.17 23.27 3.40
CA SER A 529 9.03 23.37 2.48
C SER A 529 8.24 24.65 2.72
N ASP A 530 7.52 25.08 1.69
CA ASP A 530 6.50 26.13 1.77
C ASP A 530 5.31 25.76 2.67
N SER A 531 5.04 24.47 2.88
CA SER A 531 4.08 23.99 3.88
C SER A 531 4.51 24.20 5.35
N GLY A 532 5.72 24.71 5.59
CA GLY A 532 6.26 24.90 6.95
C GLY A 532 6.93 23.69 7.57
N GLY A 533 6.94 22.55 6.86
CA GLY A 533 7.69 21.35 7.23
C GLY A 533 9.20 21.55 7.12
N ASN A 534 9.94 20.79 7.92
CA ASN A 534 11.41 20.79 7.90
C ASN A 534 11.93 19.37 7.77
N ALA A 535 12.90 19.17 6.88
CA ALA A 535 13.57 17.90 6.69
C ALA A 535 15.06 18.00 7.02
N ILE A 536 15.61 16.88 7.47
CA ILE A 536 17.05 16.66 7.54
C ILE A 536 17.37 15.38 6.77
N GLN A 537 18.39 15.44 5.93
CA GLN A 537 18.84 14.31 5.14
C GLN A 537 20.35 14.13 5.29
N PHE A 538 20.75 12.90 5.53
CA PHE A 538 22.15 12.47 5.53
C PHE A 538 22.37 11.47 4.39
N ASN A 539 23.44 11.64 3.63
CA ASN A 539 23.78 10.75 2.53
C ASN A 539 25.26 10.38 2.55
N VAL A 540 25.54 9.12 2.25
CA VAL A 540 26.89 8.60 2.02
C VAL A 540 26.89 7.86 0.70
N GLY A 541 27.94 8.01 -0.09
CA GLY A 541 28.07 7.18 -1.28
C GLY A 541 29.50 6.99 -1.72
N TYR A 542 29.68 5.95 -2.51
CA TYR A 542 30.97 5.47 -2.96
C TYR A 542 30.92 5.16 -4.46
N ARG A 543 31.94 5.64 -5.19
CA ARG A 543 32.12 5.43 -6.64
C ARG A 543 33.39 4.66 -6.91
N PHE A 544 33.35 3.73 -7.87
CA PHE A 544 34.47 2.86 -8.24
C PHE A 544 34.43 2.36 -9.68
#